data_AF-A0A8H3AHB9-F1
#
_entry.id   AF-A0A8H3AHB9-F1
#
_cell.length_a   1.000
_cell.length_b   1.000
_cell.length_c   1.000
_cell.angle_alpha   90.00
_cell.angle_beta   90.00
_cell.angle_gamma   90.00
#
_symmetry.space_group_name_H-M   'P 1'
#
loop_
_entity.id
_entity.type
_entity.pdbx_description
1 polymer ?
#
loop_
_entity_poly.entity_id
_entity_poly.type
_entity_poly.pdbx_seq_one_letter_code
_entity_poly.pdbx_strand_id
1 'polypeptide(L)'
;MRIYVLDLVTWVSSSSGLNTSLHQVNDKRAIDTSRIIVAGTSAGGYLAYLAAIHARLEHPPRGVLSMYGMGGNLLTPHYLRRKTKPFFRGRPLLDPTQYETFLSTTHPPPPTNGSTLEYGPDGVPISPRMFLTRVLLQEGTFLDYLTGEHGLSERLRALDQPTISDVPQEHRSLFPEVGLSPGFPPTCLVHGTEDTAVLIGESKVLRDRLCNLNVPCQLFEVEGAEHSFDYQEGHEAVLEQVFQVLQGWLE
;
A
#
# COMPACT_ATOMS: atom_id res chain seq x y z
N MET A 1 -0.73 -4.78 -17.00
CA MET A 1 -1.49 -4.00 -16.00
C MET A 1 -1.05 -2.55 -16.10
N ARG A 2 -1.95 -1.61 -16.41
CA ARG A 2 -1.66 -0.17 -16.33
C ARG A 2 -1.65 0.18 -14.84
N ILE A 3 -0.48 0.45 -14.27
CA ILE A 3 -0.38 0.90 -12.90
C ILE A 3 -0.65 2.41 -12.95
N TYR A 4 -1.87 2.85 -12.59
CA TYR A 4 -2.25 4.27 -12.59
C TYR A 4 -1.27 5.15 -11.79
N VAL A 5 -0.61 4.57 -10.79
CA VAL A 5 0.43 5.24 -9.99
C VAL A 5 1.64 5.63 -10.85
N LEU A 6 2.01 4.81 -11.85
CA LEU A 6 3.10 5.15 -12.76
C LEU A 6 2.72 6.28 -13.72
N ASP A 7 1.47 6.32 -14.18
CA ASP A 7 0.96 7.40 -15.00
C ASP A 7 1.02 8.73 -14.22
N LEU A 8 0.62 8.72 -12.93
CA LEU A 8 0.71 9.89 -12.05
C LEU A 8 2.16 10.32 -11.83
N VAL A 9 3.04 9.39 -11.44
CA VAL A 9 4.45 9.70 -11.18
C VAL A 9 5.14 10.24 -12.44
N THR A 10 4.86 9.63 -13.60
CA THR A 10 5.37 10.10 -14.90
C THR A 10 4.86 11.50 -15.22
N TRP A 11 3.56 11.75 -15.04
CA TRP A 11 2.95 13.06 -15.28
C TRP A 11 3.49 14.14 -14.32
N VAL A 12 3.72 13.81 -13.05
CA VAL A 12 4.34 14.74 -12.11
C VAL A 12 5.77 15.10 -12.56
N SER A 13 6.54 14.13 -13.03
CA SER A 13 7.94 14.34 -13.41
C SER A 13 8.17 14.88 -14.82
N SER A 14 7.17 14.86 -15.71
CA SER A 14 7.38 15.17 -17.12
C SER A 14 7.39 16.67 -17.40
N SER A 15 8.13 17.07 -18.44
CA SER A 15 8.24 18.46 -18.89
C SER A 15 6.93 19.04 -19.44
N SER A 16 5.95 18.19 -19.75
CA SER A 16 4.61 18.55 -20.23
C SER A 16 3.50 18.30 -19.19
N GLY A 17 3.89 17.93 -17.97
CA GLY A 17 3.01 17.45 -16.92
C GLY A 17 2.62 18.52 -15.91
N LEU A 18 2.81 18.23 -14.61
CA LEU A 18 2.32 19.09 -13.53
C LEU A 18 2.81 20.54 -13.62
N ASN A 19 4.11 20.78 -13.86
CA ASN A 19 4.64 22.14 -14.00
C ASN A 19 3.98 22.91 -15.16
N THR A 20 3.75 22.25 -16.30
CA THR A 20 3.02 22.86 -17.42
C THR A 20 1.59 23.18 -17.05
N SER A 21 0.89 22.26 -16.38
CA SER A 21 -0.49 22.48 -15.94
C SER A 21 -0.61 23.60 -14.90
N LEU A 22 0.34 23.74 -13.99
CA LEU A 22 0.42 24.87 -13.05
C LEU A 22 0.57 26.20 -13.78
N HIS A 23 1.47 26.27 -14.76
CA HIS A 23 1.64 27.47 -15.59
C HIS A 23 0.38 27.83 -16.38
N GLN A 24 -0.36 26.85 -16.90
CA GLN A 24 -1.61 27.07 -17.64
C GLN A 24 -2.71 27.71 -16.79
N VAL A 25 -2.72 27.48 -15.48
CA VAL A 25 -3.66 28.12 -14.54
C VAL A 25 -3.06 29.38 -13.88
N ASN A 26 -1.97 29.92 -14.44
CA ASN A 26 -1.23 31.08 -13.93
C ASN A 26 -0.69 30.92 -12.50
N ASP A 27 -0.43 29.68 -12.07
CA ASP A 27 0.29 29.44 -10.83
C ASP A 27 1.79 29.70 -11.04
N LYS A 28 2.41 30.42 -10.09
CA LYS A 28 3.84 30.76 -10.13
C LYS A 28 4.72 29.70 -9.48
N ARG A 29 4.11 28.74 -8.77
CA ARG A 29 4.82 27.63 -8.15
C ARG A 29 5.26 26.64 -9.24
N ALA A 30 6.44 26.06 -9.04
CA ALA A 30 6.92 24.92 -9.79
C ALA A 30 7.41 23.88 -8.80
N ILE A 31 7.25 22.61 -9.15
CA ILE A 31 7.81 21.49 -8.43
C ILE A 31 9.19 21.17 -8.99
N ASP A 32 10.12 20.83 -8.10
CA ASP A 32 11.42 20.30 -8.46
C ASP A 32 11.33 18.78 -8.63
N THR A 33 11.38 18.31 -9.88
CA THR A 33 11.18 16.90 -10.20
C THR A 33 12.37 16.01 -9.80
N SER A 34 13.51 16.61 -9.42
CA SER A 34 14.64 15.89 -8.84
C SER A 34 14.51 15.61 -7.34
N ARG A 35 13.52 16.24 -6.69
CA ARG A 35 13.29 16.20 -5.24
C ARG A 35 11.90 15.66 -4.92
N ILE A 36 11.65 14.41 -5.31
CA ILE A 36 10.36 13.72 -5.12
C ILE A 36 10.51 12.61 -4.08
N ILE A 37 9.63 12.60 -3.08
CA ILE A 37 9.37 11.43 -2.22
C ILE A 37 8.01 10.86 -2.61
N VAL A 38 7.92 9.53 -2.71
CA VAL A 38 6.63 8.86 -2.90
C VAL A 38 6.12 8.41 -1.53
N ALA A 39 4.91 8.82 -1.18
CA ALA A 39 4.30 8.53 0.12
C ALA A 39 2.99 7.75 -0.05
N GLY A 40 2.69 6.90 0.92
CA GLY A 40 1.42 6.19 0.97
C GLY A 40 1.07 5.68 2.37
N THR A 41 -0.22 5.74 2.71
CA THR A 41 -0.74 5.23 3.97
C THR A 41 -1.57 3.96 3.74
N SER A 42 -1.54 2.98 4.64
CA SER A 42 -2.32 1.73 4.51
C SER A 42 -2.10 1.03 3.15
N ALA A 43 -3.17 0.78 2.37
CA ALA A 43 -3.09 0.28 0.99
C ALA A 43 -2.25 1.17 0.04
N GLY A 44 -2.14 2.46 0.34
CA GLY A 44 -1.26 3.39 -0.38
C GLY A 44 0.23 3.07 -0.21
N GLY A 45 0.64 2.41 0.88
CA GLY A 45 2.02 1.95 1.05
C GLY A 45 2.45 0.99 -0.06
N TYR A 46 1.60 0.01 -0.37
CA TYR A 46 1.80 -0.91 -1.50
C TYR A 46 1.97 -0.16 -2.83
N LEU A 47 1.13 0.85 -3.08
CA LEU A 47 1.23 1.70 -4.26
C LEU A 47 2.53 2.51 -4.31
N ALA A 48 2.98 3.04 -3.16
CA ALA A 48 4.25 3.75 -3.05
C ALA A 48 5.44 2.83 -3.34
N TYR A 49 5.41 1.59 -2.87
CA TYR A 49 6.45 0.60 -3.18
C TYR A 49 6.47 0.29 -4.67
N LEU A 50 5.31 0.00 -5.27
CA LEU A 50 5.23 -0.27 -6.71
C LEU A 50 5.69 0.94 -7.55
N ALA A 51 5.37 2.17 -7.12
CA ALA A 51 5.88 3.36 -7.76
C ALA A 51 7.40 3.41 -7.75
N ALA A 52 8.02 3.18 -6.59
CA ALA A 52 9.47 3.20 -6.44
C ALA A 52 10.17 2.08 -7.24
N ILE A 53 9.53 0.91 -7.40
CA ILE A 53 10.06 -0.21 -8.18
C ILE A 53 9.95 0.06 -9.69
N HIS A 54 8.78 0.52 -10.13
CA HIS A 54 8.40 0.46 -11.55
C HIS A 54 8.48 1.82 -12.26
N ALA A 55 8.54 2.94 -11.53
CA ALA A 55 8.67 4.24 -12.17
C ALA A 55 10.00 4.33 -12.94
N ARG A 56 9.91 4.83 -14.17
CA ARG A 56 11.05 5.06 -15.06
C ARG A 56 11.26 6.56 -15.16
N LEU A 57 11.76 7.13 -14.07
CA LEU A 57 12.00 8.56 -13.97
C LEU A 57 13.40 8.93 -14.43
N GLU A 58 13.55 10.13 -14.97
CA GLU A 58 14.86 10.74 -15.22
C GLU A 58 15.66 10.88 -13.90
N HIS A 59 14.95 11.24 -12.82
CA HIS A 59 15.48 11.23 -11.46
C HIS A 59 14.70 10.24 -10.60
N PRO A 60 15.34 9.22 -10.02
CA PRO A 60 14.65 8.29 -9.12
C PRO A 60 14.11 9.05 -7.89
N PRO A 61 13.04 8.56 -7.24
CA PRO A 61 12.56 9.17 -6.01
C PRO A 61 13.66 9.25 -4.96
N ARG A 62 13.73 10.38 -4.24
CA ARG A 62 14.67 10.63 -3.15
C ARG A 62 14.36 9.80 -1.91
N GLY A 63 13.14 9.30 -1.79
CA GLY A 63 12.77 8.36 -0.76
C GLY A 63 11.33 7.85 -0.90
N VAL A 64 11.00 6.91 -0.02
CA VAL A 64 9.66 6.36 0.16
C VAL A 64 9.20 6.59 1.60
N LEU A 65 8.00 7.12 1.78
CA LEU A 65 7.31 7.15 3.08
C LEU A 65 6.17 6.14 3.06
N SER A 66 6.14 5.24 4.05
CA SER A 66 4.98 4.40 4.30
C SER A 66 4.49 4.51 5.74
N MET A 67 3.23 4.89 5.88
CA MET A 67 2.55 4.91 7.19
C MET A 67 1.58 3.74 7.26
N TYR A 68 1.78 2.85 8.24
CA TYR A 68 1.00 1.64 8.51
C TYR A 68 0.68 0.86 7.22
N GLY A 69 1.66 0.77 6.33
CA GLY A 69 1.45 0.36 4.95
C GLY A 69 1.52 -1.15 4.75
N MET A 70 0.67 -1.66 3.87
CA MET A 70 0.69 -3.05 3.44
C MET A 70 1.70 -3.29 2.29
N GLY A 71 2.01 -4.55 2.00
CA GLY A 71 2.79 -4.93 0.82
C GLY A 71 4.27 -5.22 1.08
N GLY A 72 4.71 -5.24 2.33
CA GLY A 72 6.04 -5.72 2.73
C GLY A 72 6.17 -7.25 2.71
N ASN A 73 5.07 -7.98 2.92
CA ASN A 73 4.91 -9.42 2.94
C ASN A 73 3.43 -9.84 2.77
N LEU A 74 3.03 -10.06 1.52
CA LEU A 74 1.65 -10.44 1.17
C LEU A 74 1.37 -11.95 1.31
N LEU A 75 2.35 -12.76 1.70
CA LEU A 75 2.23 -14.23 1.83
C LEU A 75 1.98 -14.69 3.27
N THR A 76 1.60 -13.77 4.15
CA THR A 76 1.33 -14.08 5.56
C THR A 76 -0.06 -14.71 5.76
N PRO A 77 -0.29 -15.38 6.92
CA PRO A 77 -1.63 -15.81 7.32
C PRO A 77 -2.69 -14.70 7.36
N HIS A 78 -2.28 -13.42 7.46
CA HIS A 78 -3.20 -12.29 7.40
C HIS A 78 -3.91 -12.21 6.03
N TYR A 79 -3.22 -12.50 4.93
CA TYR A 79 -3.79 -12.50 3.59
C TYR A 79 -4.38 -13.84 3.16
N LEU A 80 -3.77 -14.94 3.62
CA LEU A 80 -4.09 -16.27 3.10
C LEU A 80 -5.17 -17.00 3.90
N ARG A 81 -5.24 -16.84 5.23
CA ARG A 81 -6.17 -17.63 6.05
C ARG A 81 -7.54 -16.98 6.14
N ARG A 82 -8.60 -17.79 6.02
CA ARG A 82 -9.96 -17.35 6.32
C ARG A 82 -10.09 -16.92 7.79
N LYS A 83 -10.79 -15.83 8.04
CA LYS A 83 -11.04 -15.25 9.35
C LYS A 83 -12.41 -15.70 9.86
N THR A 84 -12.45 -16.26 11.07
CA THR A 84 -13.66 -16.77 11.73
C THR A 84 -14.07 -15.95 12.96
N LYS A 85 -13.31 -14.90 13.27
CA LYS A 85 -13.54 -13.95 14.35
C LYS A 85 -13.12 -12.54 13.90
N PRO A 86 -13.61 -11.47 14.55
CA PRO A 86 -13.16 -10.10 14.30
C PRO A 86 -11.64 -10.01 14.24
N PHE A 87 -11.12 -9.37 13.19
CA PHE A 87 -9.68 -9.27 12.92
C PHE A 87 -9.23 -7.87 12.51
N PHE A 88 -10.14 -7.05 11.98
CA PHE A 88 -9.83 -5.74 11.42
C PHE A 88 -10.40 -4.66 12.33
N ARG A 89 -9.58 -4.12 13.24
CA ARG A 89 -9.96 -3.07 14.20
C ARG A 89 -11.18 -3.42 15.04
N GLY A 90 -11.26 -4.69 15.46
CA GLY A 90 -12.39 -5.22 16.24
C GLY A 90 -13.75 -5.25 15.51
N ARG A 91 -13.82 -4.88 14.23
CA ARG A 91 -15.09 -4.81 13.48
C ARG A 91 -15.66 -6.22 13.25
N PRO A 92 -17.00 -6.38 13.27
CA PRO A 92 -17.64 -7.64 12.96
C PRO A 92 -17.27 -8.17 11.57
N LEU A 93 -17.35 -9.50 11.44
CA LEU A 93 -17.28 -10.16 10.14
C LEU A 93 -18.42 -9.69 9.24
N LEU A 94 -18.12 -9.60 7.95
CA LEU A 94 -19.09 -9.25 6.92
C LEU A 94 -19.71 -10.52 6.34
N ASP A 95 -20.95 -10.42 5.88
CA ASP A 95 -21.58 -11.48 5.09
C ASP A 95 -21.10 -11.37 3.63
N PRO A 96 -20.28 -12.31 3.12
CA PRO A 96 -19.72 -12.21 1.78
C PRO A 96 -20.78 -12.22 0.67
N THR A 97 -21.96 -12.80 0.93
CA THR A 97 -23.04 -12.89 -0.07
C THR A 97 -23.56 -11.50 -0.50
N GLN A 98 -23.41 -10.49 0.37
CA GLN A 98 -23.79 -9.10 0.09
C GLN A 98 -22.86 -8.41 -0.94
N TYR A 99 -21.73 -9.04 -1.27
CA TYR A 99 -20.70 -8.46 -2.15
C TYR A 99 -20.49 -9.24 -3.45
N GLU A 100 -21.28 -10.29 -3.70
CA GLU A 100 -21.14 -11.18 -4.87
C GLU A 100 -21.16 -10.42 -6.20
N THR A 101 -21.98 -9.37 -6.33
CA THR A 101 -22.06 -8.56 -7.55
C THR A 101 -20.78 -7.78 -7.86
N PHE A 102 -19.97 -7.48 -6.83
CA PHE A 102 -18.68 -6.80 -6.99
C PHE A 102 -17.51 -7.76 -7.15
N LEU A 103 -17.68 -8.99 -6.66
CA LEU A 103 -16.66 -10.01 -6.55
C LEU A 103 -16.80 -11.11 -7.63
N SER A 104 -17.88 -11.12 -8.40
CA SER A 104 -18.11 -12.11 -9.45
C SER A 104 -16.99 -12.11 -10.49
N THR A 105 -16.30 -13.23 -10.64
CA THR A 105 -15.29 -13.44 -11.71
C THR A 105 -15.94 -13.86 -13.03
N THR A 106 -17.16 -14.42 -12.98
CA THR A 106 -17.93 -14.83 -14.17
C THR A 106 -18.61 -13.64 -14.85
N HIS A 107 -19.06 -12.67 -14.06
CA HIS A 107 -19.72 -11.45 -14.51
C HIS A 107 -19.10 -10.26 -13.76
N PRO A 108 -17.84 -9.91 -14.04
CA PRO A 108 -17.15 -8.86 -13.32
C PRO A 108 -17.86 -7.52 -13.46
N PRO A 109 -17.94 -6.72 -12.39
CA PRO A 109 -18.50 -5.38 -12.49
C PRO A 109 -17.67 -4.53 -13.46
N PRO A 110 -18.27 -3.49 -14.07
CA PRO A 110 -17.52 -2.53 -14.86
C PRO A 110 -16.32 -1.97 -14.06
N PRO A 111 -15.14 -1.84 -14.68
CA PRO A 111 -14.02 -1.16 -14.06
C PRO A 111 -14.40 0.25 -13.64
N THR A 112 -14.01 0.64 -12.44
CA THR A 112 -14.11 2.02 -11.94
C THR A 112 -12.73 2.50 -11.50
N ASN A 113 -12.46 3.79 -11.67
CA ASN A 113 -11.22 4.45 -11.24
C ASN A 113 -11.30 4.99 -9.80
N GLY A 114 -12.45 4.83 -9.12
CA GLY A 114 -12.61 5.25 -7.74
C GLY A 114 -13.94 4.87 -7.11
N SER A 115 -14.06 5.21 -5.84
CA SER A 115 -15.30 5.20 -5.07
C SER A 115 -15.33 6.49 -4.28
N THR A 116 -16.43 7.25 -4.35
CA THR A 116 -16.59 8.45 -3.52
C THR A 116 -16.54 8.05 -2.05
N LEU A 117 -15.78 8.82 -1.26
CA LEU A 117 -15.70 8.67 0.19
C LEU A 117 -16.89 9.40 0.81
N GLU A 118 -18.01 8.69 0.92
CA GLU A 118 -19.22 9.17 1.57
C GLU A 118 -19.55 8.27 2.75
N TYR A 119 -20.00 8.89 3.84
CA TYR A 119 -20.29 8.21 5.10
C TYR A 119 -21.72 8.49 5.52
N GLY A 120 -22.41 7.45 6.00
CA GLY A 120 -23.72 7.59 6.61
C GLY A 120 -23.65 8.29 7.97
N PRO A 121 -24.80 8.62 8.58
CA PRO A 121 -24.87 9.22 9.91
C PRO A 121 -24.22 8.37 11.02
N ASP A 122 -24.05 7.08 10.78
CA ASP A 122 -23.38 6.10 11.64
C ASP A 122 -21.86 6.03 11.43
N GLY A 123 -21.31 6.85 10.54
CA GLY A 123 -19.89 6.85 10.18
C GLY A 123 -19.48 5.65 9.32
N VAL A 124 -20.44 4.91 8.78
CA VAL A 124 -20.20 3.75 7.93
C VAL A 124 -20.12 4.21 6.47
N PRO A 125 -19.13 3.77 5.68
CA PRO A 125 -19.07 4.09 4.26
C PRO A 125 -20.35 3.69 3.53
N ILE A 126 -20.91 4.59 2.73
CA ILE A 126 -22.14 4.36 1.96
C ILE A 126 -21.90 3.35 0.83
N SER A 127 -20.74 3.44 0.17
CA SER A 127 -20.39 2.58 -0.96
C SER A 127 -19.97 1.18 -0.48
N PRO A 128 -20.62 0.10 -0.94
CA PRO A 128 -20.20 -1.27 -0.63
C PRO A 128 -18.75 -1.59 -1.05
N ARG A 129 -18.23 -0.86 -2.04
CA ARG A 129 -16.85 -1.01 -2.54
C ARG A 129 -15.81 -0.78 -1.45
N MET A 130 -16.12 0.05 -0.45
CA MET A 130 -15.24 0.34 0.68
C MET A 130 -15.01 -0.85 1.61
N PHE A 131 -15.79 -1.92 1.47
CA PHE A 131 -15.66 -3.13 2.29
C PHE A 131 -15.00 -4.29 1.55
N LEU A 132 -14.81 -4.21 0.24
CA LEU A 132 -14.34 -5.34 -0.58
C LEU A 132 -13.01 -5.88 -0.07
N THR A 133 -12.03 -5.03 0.19
CA THR A 133 -10.73 -5.47 0.75
C THR A 133 -10.91 -6.23 2.06
N ARG A 134 -11.84 -5.81 2.93
CA ARG A 134 -12.12 -6.50 4.20
C ARG A 134 -12.75 -7.87 3.96
N VAL A 135 -13.66 -8.00 3.01
CA VAL A 135 -14.25 -9.29 2.60
C VAL A 135 -13.17 -10.21 2.02
N LEU A 136 -12.30 -9.70 1.16
CA LEU A 136 -11.21 -10.46 0.56
C LEU A 136 -10.18 -10.97 1.60
N LEU A 137 -9.81 -10.13 2.56
CA LEU A 137 -8.96 -10.52 3.68
C LEU A 137 -9.66 -11.51 4.62
N GLN A 138 -10.96 -11.32 4.84
CA GLN A 138 -11.78 -12.23 5.64
C GLN A 138 -11.85 -13.61 5.02
N GLU A 139 -12.10 -13.71 3.72
CA GLU A 139 -12.21 -14.99 3.02
C GLU A 139 -10.85 -15.60 2.67
N GLY A 140 -9.76 -14.84 2.81
CA GLY A 140 -8.40 -15.29 2.49
C GLY A 140 -8.23 -15.49 0.98
N THR A 141 -8.78 -14.57 0.19
CA THR A 141 -8.82 -14.58 -1.28
C THR A 141 -8.24 -13.31 -1.88
N PHE A 142 -7.60 -12.45 -1.08
CA PHE A 142 -7.04 -11.18 -1.54
C PHE A 142 -6.09 -11.34 -2.74
N LEU A 143 -5.25 -12.38 -2.75
CA LEU A 143 -4.28 -12.57 -3.84
C LEU A 143 -4.96 -12.98 -5.14
N ASP A 144 -6.07 -13.71 -5.11
CA ASP A 144 -6.84 -14.07 -6.31
C ASP A 144 -7.29 -12.81 -7.05
N TYR A 145 -7.72 -11.79 -6.32
CA TYR A 145 -8.16 -10.52 -6.89
C TYR A 145 -6.99 -9.63 -7.28
N LEU A 146 -5.90 -9.66 -6.50
CA LEU A 146 -4.69 -8.92 -6.84
C LEU A 146 -4.08 -9.40 -8.15
N THR A 147 -4.03 -10.72 -8.36
CA THR A 147 -3.39 -11.34 -9.54
C THR A 147 -4.36 -11.57 -10.69
N GLY A 148 -5.67 -11.64 -10.40
CA GLY A 148 -6.69 -12.11 -11.34
C GLY A 148 -6.73 -13.62 -11.51
N GLU A 149 -6.00 -14.38 -10.69
CA GLU A 149 -5.90 -15.83 -10.79
C GLU A 149 -6.71 -16.53 -9.70
N HIS A 150 -7.84 -17.11 -10.10
CA HIS A 150 -8.71 -17.85 -9.19
C HIS A 150 -8.05 -19.12 -8.64
N GLY A 151 -8.13 -19.32 -7.32
CA GLY A 151 -7.56 -20.45 -6.60
C GLY A 151 -6.10 -20.23 -6.14
N LEU A 152 -5.48 -19.10 -6.48
CA LEU A 152 -4.09 -18.83 -6.09
C LEU A 152 -3.92 -18.82 -4.56
N SER A 153 -4.77 -18.10 -3.82
CA SER A 153 -4.66 -18.05 -2.36
C SER A 153 -4.88 -19.42 -1.72
N GLU A 154 -5.75 -20.26 -2.29
CA GLU A 154 -5.97 -21.62 -1.80
C GLU A 154 -4.73 -22.50 -1.95
N ARG A 155 -4.10 -22.48 -3.13
CA ARG A 155 -2.87 -23.25 -3.38
C ARG A 155 -1.73 -22.79 -2.48
N LEU A 156 -1.55 -21.47 -2.32
CA LEU A 156 -0.53 -20.91 -1.43
C LEU A 156 -0.80 -21.24 0.05
N ARG A 157 -2.07 -21.20 0.47
CA ARG A 157 -2.49 -21.54 1.84
C ARG A 157 -2.26 -23.02 2.17
N ALA A 158 -2.25 -23.92 1.19
CA ALA A 158 -1.97 -25.34 1.39
C ALA A 158 -0.49 -25.61 1.74
N LEU A 159 0.39 -24.63 1.55
CA LEU A 159 1.80 -24.68 1.94
C LEU A 159 1.98 -24.21 3.39
N ASP A 160 2.98 -24.74 4.09
CA ASP A 160 3.27 -24.34 5.48
C ASP A 160 3.77 -22.89 5.56
N GLN A 161 4.75 -22.55 4.73
CA GLN A 161 5.37 -21.21 4.65
C GLN A 161 5.58 -20.83 3.18
N PRO A 162 4.54 -20.36 2.47
CA PRO A 162 4.67 -19.97 1.07
C PRO A 162 5.67 -18.81 0.92
N THR A 163 6.45 -18.89 -0.15
CA THR A 163 7.44 -17.90 -0.54
C THR A 163 7.12 -17.36 -1.92
N ILE A 164 7.83 -16.31 -2.32
CA ILE A 164 7.68 -15.74 -3.66
C ILE A 164 7.96 -16.73 -4.81
N SER A 165 8.75 -17.77 -4.54
CA SER A 165 9.02 -18.84 -5.50
C SER A 165 7.77 -19.66 -5.83
N ASP A 166 6.82 -19.73 -4.89
CA ASP A 166 5.55 -20.46 -5.03
C ASP A 166 4.49 -19.63 -5.78
N VAL A 167 4.72 -18.32 -5.96
CA VAL A 167 3.88 -17.45 -6.78
C VAL A 167 4.26 -17.62 -8.26
N PRO A 168 3.28 -17.82 -9.18
CA PRO A 168 3.53 -17.88 -10.61
C PRO A 168 4.30 -16.67 -11.12
N GLN A 169 5.25 -16.90 -12.03
CA GLN A 169 6.23 -15.91 -12.45
C GLN A 169 5.58 -14.64 -13.02
N GLU A 170 4.49 -14.79 -13.75
CA GLU A 170 3.69 -13.71 -14.34
C GLU A 170 3.09 -12.75 -13.30
N HIS A 171 2.88 -13.22 -12.07
CA HIS A 171 2.27 -12.44 -10.99
C HIS A 171 3.30 -11.80 -10.05
N ARG A 172 4.55 -12.27 -10.07
CA ARG A 172 5.62 -11.81 -9.15
C ARG A 172 5.86 -10.29 -9.18
N SER A 173 5.61 -9.63 -10.32
CA SER A 173 5.74 -8.16 -10.44
C SER A 173 4.78 -7.36 -9.55
N LEU A 174 3.72 -8.02 -9.04
CA LEU A 174 2.75 -7.46 -8.08
C LEU A 174 3.25 -7.56 -6.64
N PHE A 175 4.35 -8.24 -6.36
CA PHE A 175 4.86 -8.43 -5.01
C PHE A 175 6.09 -7.54 -4.82
N PRO A 176 6.04 -6.51 -3.95
CA PRO A 176 7.13 -5.53 -3.83
C PRO A 176 8.49 -6.17 -3.50
N GLU A 177 8.48 -7.29 -2.78
CA GLU A 177 9.68 -8.06 -2.44
C GLU A 177 10.54 -8.46 -3.64
N VAL A 178 9.94 -8.64 -4.82
CA VAL A 178 10.63 -9.02 -6.06
C VAL A 178 11.36 -7.82 -6.67
N GLY A 179 10.85 -6.61 -6.43
CA GLY A 179 11.38 -5.38 -7.01
C GLY A 179 12.40 -4.65 -6.13
N LEU A 180 12.64 -5.13 -4.90
CA LEU A 180 13.65 -4.53 -4.02
C LEU A 180 15.05 -4.78 -4.58
N SER A 181 15.89 -3.75 -4.56
CA SER A 181 17.28 -3.81 -5.04
C SER A 181 18.16 -2.86 -4.24
N PRO A 182 19.51 -2.94 -4.34
CA PRO A 182 20.40 -1.97 -3.71
C PRO A 182 20.20 -0.52 -4.19
N GLY A 183 19.53 -0.33 -5.34
CA GLY A 183 19.16 0.99 -5.86
C GLY A 183 17.78 1.48 -5.41
N PHE A 184 17.09 0.75 -4.53
CA PHE A 184 15.80 1.19 -4.00
C PHE A 184 15.96 2.48 -3.17
N PRO A 185 15.02 3.44 -3.23
CA PRO A 185 15.16 4.69 -2.48
C PRO A 185 15.23 4.48 -0.97
N PRO A 186 15.91 5.38 -0.23
CA PRO A 186 15.80 5.46 1.23
C PRO A 186 14.33 5.40 1.67
N THR A 187 14.02 4.59 2.69
CA THR A 187 12.63 4.28 3.05
C THR A 187 12.36 4.56 4.52
N CYS A 188 11.34 5.39 4.78
CA CYS A 188 10.85 5.70 6.11
C CYS A 188 9.52 4.97 6.30
N LEU A 189 9.47 4.11 7.31
CA LEU A 189 8.30 3.34 7.70
C LEU A 189 7.82 3.87 9.06
N VAL A 190 6.52 4.03 9.23
CA VAL A 190 5.90 4.45 10.49
C VAL A 190 4.73 3.53 10.76
N HIS A 191 4.69 2.83 11.90
CA HIS A 191 3.70 1.78 12.11
C HIS A 191 3.31 1.65 13.58
N GLY A 192 2.01 1.55 13.87
CA GLY A 192 1.53 1.24 15.21
C GLY A 192 1.85 -0.20 15.61
N THR A 193 2.29 -0.43 16.85
CA THR A 193 2.67 -1.78 17.31
C THR A 193 1.48 -2.71 17.50
N GLU A 194 0.28 -2.15 17.70
CA GLU A 194 -0.98 -2.86 17.92
C GLU A 194 -1.90 -2.77 16.68
N ASP A 195 -1.35 -2.50 15.50
CA ASP A 195 -2.14 -2.42 14.26
C ASP A 195 -2.75 -3.78 13.89
N THR A 196 -4.08 -3.85 13.91
CA THR A 196 -4.87 -5.04 13.58
C THR A 196 -5.40 -5.02 12.15
N ALA A 197 -5.36 -3.89 11.45
CA ALA A 197 -5.81 -3.77 10.07
C ALA A 197 -4.71 -4.19 9.08
N VAL A 198 -3.49 -3.69 9.29
CA VAL A 198 -2.28 -4.05 8.56
C VAL A 198 -1.23 -4.37 9.60
N LEU A 199 -0.79 -5.63 9.68
CA LEU A 199 0.07 -6.02 10.79
C LEU A 199 1.46 -5.41 10.64
N ILE A 200 2.02 -4.87 11.73
CA ILE A 200 3.38 -4.27 11.78
C ILE A 200 4.49 -5.18 11.23
N GLY A 201 4.29 -6.50 11.27
CA GLY A 201 5.19 -7.48 10.66
C GLY A 201 5.51 -7.18 9.18
N GLU A 202 4.59 -6.55 8.45
CA GLU A 202 4.80 -6.03 7.09
C GLU A 202 5.96 -5.04 7.02
N SER A 203 5.95 -4.01 7.85
CA SER A 203 7.02 -3.01 7.90
C SER A 203 8.32 -3.58 8.45
N LYS A 204 8.26 -4.50 9.43
CA LYS A 204 9.46 -5.17 9.95
C LYS A 204 10.17 -5.97 8.87
N VAL A 205 9.43 -6.81 8.13
CA VAL A 205 9.98 -7.61 7.03
C VAL A 205 10.53 -6.74 5.91
N LEU A 206 9.82 -5.66 5.54
CA LEU A 206 10.31 -4.74 4.51
C LEU A 206 11.62 -4.04 4.93
N ARG A 207 11.68 -3.52 6.16
CA ARG A 207 12.90 -2.94 6.73
C ARG A 207 14.06 -3.93 6.65
N ASP A 208 13.87 -5.15 7.13
CA ASP A 208 14.93 -6.14 7.21
C ASP A 208 15.46 -6.49 5.80
N ARG A 209 14.57 -6.57 4.80
CA ARG A 209 14.93 -6.77 3.39
C ARG A 209 15.75 -5.60 2.83
N LEU A 210 15.35 -4.36 3.10
CA LEU A 210 16.07 -3.16 2.65
C LEU A 210 17.44 -3.04 3.33
N CYS A 211 17.52 -3.31 4.64
CA CYS A 211 18.78 -3.34 5.38
C CYS A 211 19.74 -4.40 4.82
N ASN A 212 19.25 -5.60 4.49
CA ASN A 212 20.05 -6.65 3.85
C ASN A 212 20.59 -6.25 2.47
N LEU A 213 19.93 -5.31 1.79
CA LEU A 213 20.36 -4.72 0.51
C LEU A 213 21.24 -3.48 0.69
N ASN A 214 21.58 -3.10 1.93
CA ASN A 214 22.27 -1.85 2.29
C ASN A 214 21.52 -0.58 1.85
N VAL A 215 20.18 -0.66 1.73
CA VAL A 215 19.33 0.50 1.48
C VAL A 215 19.00 1.16 2.82
N PRO A 216 19.20 2.47 3.00
CA PRO A 216 18.81 3.17 4.22
C PRO A 216 17.32 2.98 4.51
N CYS A 217 16.99 2.40 5.66
CA CYS A 217 15.61 2.22 6.07
C CYS A 217 15.45 2.51 7.57
N GLN A 218 14.49 3.37 7.90
CA GLN A 218 14.12 3.70 9.27
C GLN A 218 12.68 3.26 9.53
N LEU A 219 12.45 2.51 10.62
CA LEU A 219 11.12 2.16 11.10
C LEU A 219 10.85 2.85 12.43
N PHE A 220 9.86 3.73 12.45
CA PHE A 220 9.28 4.31 13.65
C PHE A 220 8.12 3.41 14.12
N GLU A 221 8.34 2.66 15.20
CA GLU A 221 7.30 1.87 15.85
C GLU A 221 6.57 2.76 16.87
N VAL A 222 5.27 2.98 16.67
CA VAL A 222 4.45 3.81 17.54
C VAL A 222 3.78 2.91 18.58
N GLU A 223 4.37 2.89 19.77
CA GLU A 223 4.00 1.98 20.85
C GLU A 223 2.51 2.11 21.24
N GLY A 224 1.82 0.96 21.33
CA GLY A 224 0.41 0.85 21.68
C GLY A 224 -0.57 1.37 20.61
N ALA A 225 -0.06 1.92 19.50
CA ALA A 225 -0.90 2.55 18.50
C ALA A 225 -1.51 1.52 17.54
N GLU A 226 -2.76 1.76 17.18
CA GLU A 226 -3.56 0.99 16.20
C GLU A 226 -3.47 1.64 14.81
N HIS A 227 -4.06 1.01 13.79
CA HIS A 227 -4.13 1.55 12.43
C HIS A 227 -4.68 2.97 12.38
N SER A 228 -4.07 3.81 11.55
CA SER A 228 -4.47 5.21 11.37
C SER A 228 -4.41 6.02 12.67
N PHE A 229 -3.36 5.80 13.47
CA PHE A 229 -3.12 6.51 14.73
C PHE A 229 -2.94 8.02 14.55
N ASP A 230 -2.49 8.46 13.38
CA ASP A 230 -2.20 9.85 13.01
C ASP A 230 -3.46 10.75 12.91
N TYR A 231 -4.65 10.15 12.96
CA TYR A 231 -5.91 10.90 13.15
C TYR A 231 -6.20 11.24 14.62
N GLN A 232 -5.38 10.77 15.55
CA GLN A 232 -5.48 11.05 16.98
C GLN A 232 -4.37 12.01 17.40
N GLU A 233 -4.66 12.84 18.41
CA GLU A 233 -3.65 13.71 19.04
C GLU A 233 -2.59 12.88 19.77
N GLY A 234 -1.40 13.45 19.97
CA GLY A 234 -0.34 12.84 20.79
C GLY A 234 0.75 12.12 20.01
N HIS A 235 0.73 12.21 18.68
CA HIS A 235 1.74 11.62 17.79
C HIS A 235 2.58 12.67 17.05
N GLU A 236 2.45 13.95 17.38
CA GLU A 236 3.11 15.07 16.70
C GLU A 236 4.64 14.94 16.77
N ALA A 237 5.17 14.50 17.91
CA ALA A 237 6.61 14.36 18.10
C ALA A 237 7.24 13.28 17.20
N VAL A 238 6.53 12.18 16.90
CA VAL A 238 7.02 11.16 15.97
C VAL A 238 6.86 11.63 14.53
N LEU A 239 5.75 12.30 14.19
CA LEU A 239 5.53 12.85 12.86
C LEU A 239 6.55 13.94 12.50
N GLU A 240 6.96 14.76 13.46
CA GLU A 240 8.04 15.75 13.29
C GLU A 240 9.39 15.07 13.00
N GLN A 241 9.74 14.00 13.72
CA GLN A 241 10.95 13.23 13.43
C GLN A 241 10.92 12.60 12.04
N VAL A 242 9.76 12.07 11.63
CA VAL A 242 9.55 11.56 10.28
C VAL A 242 9.77 12.67 9.26
N PHE A 243 9.19 13.85 9.48
CA PHE A 243 9.36 14.99 8.59
C PHE A 243 10.83 15.41 8.44
N GLN A 244 11.59 15.46 9.54
CA GLN A 244 13.02 15.78 9.52
C GLN A 244 13.85 14.78 8.70
N VAL A 245 13.55 13.48 8.81
CA VAL A 245 14.18 12.44 8.00
C VAL A 245 13.92 12.67 6.51
N LEU A 246 12.65 12.92 6.15
CA LEU A 246 12.25 13.14 4.76
C LEU A 246 12.88 14.42 4.20
N GLN A 247 12.93 15.50 4.98
CA GLN A 247 13.58 16.74 4.59
C GLN A 247 15.06 16.52 4.28
N GLY A 248 15.78 15.77 5.13
CA GLY A 248 17.19 15.43 4.90
C GLY A 248 17.46 14.62 3.63
N TRP A 249 16.45 13.96 3.04
CA TRP A 249 16.59 13.28 1.74
C TRP A 249 16.33 14.21 0.56
N LEU A 250 15.56 15.28 0.76
CA LEU A 250 15.27 16.27 -0.27
C LEU A 250 16.35 17.35 -0.39
N GLU A 251 17.13 17.58 0.67
CA GLU A 251 18.31 18.46 0.65
C GLU A 251 19.51 17.81 -0.07
#